data_AF-A0A966SY09-F1
#
_entry.id   AF-A0A966SY09-F1
#
_cell.length_a   1.000
_cell.length_b   1.000
_cell.length_c   1.000
_cell.angle_alpha   90.00
_cell.angle_beta   90.00
_cell.angle_gamma   90.00
#
_symmetry.space_group_name_H-M   'P 1'
#
loop_
_entity.id
_entity.type
_entity.pdbx_description
1 polymer ?
#
loop_
_entity_poly.entity_id
_entity_poly.type
_entity_poly.pdbx_seq_one_letter_code
_entity_poly.pdbx_strand_id
1 'polypeptide(L)'
;MPSAVRTPLFAVAAALVLVGCQRGPSEAQRLERLELRLQQLEQRLNAPGAPGSRDQGDKAPAGPVKSLTFRMGSADDRLRIYWADGSSSDLPCTKEQGTWACG
;
A
#
# COMPACT_ATOMS: atom_id res chain seq x y z
N MET A 1 2.74 -41.24 -69.67
CA MET A 1 3.06 -39.79 -69.67
C MET A 1 1.72 -39.07 -69.57
N PRO A 2 1.45 -38.27 -68.53
CA PRO A 2 2.21 -37.05 -68.21
C PRO A 2 2.59 -36.87 -66.73
N SER A 3 3.62 -36.06 -66.52
CA SER A 3 3.99 -35.41 -65.25
C SER A 3 3.16 -34.15 -65.04
N ALA A 4 2.81 -33.80 -63.79
CA ALA A 4 2.69 -32.41 -63.37
C ALA A 4 2.65 -32.26 -61.83
N VAL A 5 3.68 -31.56 -61.36
CA VAL A 5 3.93 -30.96 -60.04
C VAL A 5 2.73 -30.16 -59.51
N ARG A 6 2.46 -30.19 -58.20
CA ARG A 6 2.23 -28.99 -57.33
C ARG A 6 1.72 -29.37 -55.94
N THR A 7 2.62 -29.43 -54.97
CA THR A 7 2.27 -29.30 -53.55
C THR A 7 3.30 -28.47 -52.79
N PRO A 8 3.17 -27.13 -52.79
CA PRO A 8 3.77 -26.32 -51.74
C PRO A 8 2.67 -25.45 -51.12
N LEU A 9 1.75 -26.05 -50.36
CA LEU A 9 0.78 -25.25 -49.58
C LEU A 9 0.58 -25.74 -48.14
N PHE A 10 0.94 -26.99 -47.82
CA PHE A 10 0.74 -27.54 -46.49
C PHE A 10 1.85 -27.21 -45.48
N ALA A 11 2.97 -26.64 -45.92
CA ALA A 11 4.11 -26.36 -45.02
C ALA A 11 3.95 -25.07 -44.19
N VAL A 12 3.10 -24.11 -44.60
CA VAL A 12 2.99 -22.82 -43.91
C VAL A 12 2.04 -22.88 -42.70
N ALA A 13 1.03 -23.76 -42.74
CA ALA A 13 0.05 -23.88 -41.65
C ALA A 13 0.64 -24.48 -40.36
N ALA A 14 1.70 -25.29 -40.45
CA ALA A 14 2.34 -25.90 -39.29
C ALA A 14 3.22 -24.93 -38.49
N ALA A 15 3.71 -23.83 -39.11
CA ALA A 15 4.59 -22.87 -38.45
C ALA A 15 3.85 -21.88 -37.52
N LEU A 16 2.55 -21.66 -37.74
CA LEU A 16 1.76 -20.70 -36.94
C LEU A 16 1.27 -21.27 -35.60
N VAL A 17 1.25 -22.59 -35.42
CA VAL A 17 0.79 -23.23 -34.17
C VAL A 17 1.87 -23.22 -33.08
N LEU A 18 3.15 -23.10 -33.44
CA LEU A 18 4.27 -23.15 -32.49
C LEU A 18 4.63 -21.81 -31.84
N VAL A 19 4.09 -20.68 -32.33
CA VAL A 19 4.39 -19.34 -31.79
C VAL A 19 3.40 -18.89 -30.69
N GLY A 20 2.30 -19.64 -30.49
CA GLY A 20 1.20 -19.24 -29.61
C GLY A 20 1.37 -19.50 -28.10
N CYS A 21 2.37 -20.27 -27.66
CA CYS A 21 2.55 -20.58 -26.24
C CYS A 21 3.51 -19.57 -25.56
N GLN A 22 3.12 -18.30 -25.52
CA GLN A 22 3.70 -17.38 -24.54
C GLN A 22 3.18 -17.80 -23.16
N ARG A 23 3.90 -18.73 -22.54
CA ARG A 23 3.65 -19.25 -21.20
C ARG A 23 3.75 -18.06 -20.24
N GLY A 24 2.58 -17.52 -19.88
CA GLY A 24 2.48 -16.45 -18.88
C GLY A 24 3.17 -16.85 -17.58
N PRO A 25 3.46 -15.89 -16.70
CA PRO A 25 4.23 -16.17 -15.51
C PRO A 25 3.60 -17.32 -14.73
N SER A 26 4.41 -18.34 -14.45
CA SER A 26 3.96 -19.55 -13.78
C SER A 26 3.41 -19.19 -12.41
N GLU A 27 2.55 -20.04 -11.85
CA GLU A 27 2.00 -19.83 -10.50
C GLU A 27 3.12 -19.66 -9.47
N ALA A 28 4.24 -20.38 -9.64
CA ALA A 28 5.44 -20.22 -8.84
C ALA A 28 6.02 -18.79 -8.88
N GLN A 29 6.10 -18.17 -10.06
CA GLN A 29 6.58 -16.79 -10.20
C GLN A 29 5.63 -15.76 -9.59
N ARG A 30 4.32 -16.06 -9.56
CA ARG A 30 3.33 -15.21 -8.88
C ARG A 30 3.49 -15.31 -7.37
N LEU A 31 3.65 -16.53 -6.84
CA LEU A 31 3.88 -16.78 -5.42
C LEU A 31 5.16 -16.10 -4.92
N GLU A 32 6.27 -16.27 -5.64
CA GLU A 32 7.56 -15.64 -5.31
C GLU A 32 7.44 -14.10 -5.25
N ARG A 33 6.69 -13.51 -6.20
CA ARG A 33 6.43 -12.06 -6.20
C ARG A 33 5.59 -11.62 -5.01
N LEU A 34 4.62 -12.43 -4.57
CA LEU A 34 3.80 -12.13 -3.40
C LEU A 34 4.64 -12.22 -2.13
N GLU A 35 5.46 -13.25 -2.01
CA GLU A 35 6.33 -13.49 -0.84
C GLU A 35 7.36 -12.36 -0.69
N LEU A 36 7.98 -11.93 -1.79
CA LEU A 36 8.90 -10.80 -1.79
C LEU A 36 8.21 -9.49 -1.38
N ARG A 37 6.97 -9.27 -1.81
CA ARG A 37 6.18 -8.10 -1.36
C ARG A 37 5.82 -8.18 0.11
N LEU A 38 5.42 -9.35 0.61
CA LEU A 38 5.13 -9.55 2.03
C LEU A 38 6.35 -9.26 2.89
N GLN A 39 7.51 -9.82 2.54
CA GLN A 39 8.77 -9.56 3.24
C GLN A 39 9.12 -8.06 3.26
N GLN A 40 8.93 -7.36 2.13
CA GLN A 40 9.13 -5.91 2.07
C GLN A 40 8.16 -5.13 2.98
N LEU A 41 6.90 -5.57 3.09
CA LEU A 41 5.91 -4.95 3.97
C LEU A 41 6.25 -5.20 5.44
N GLU A 42 6.56 -6.45 5.80
CA GLU A 42 6.99 -6.82 7.15
C GLU A 42 8.23 -6.04 7.57
N GLN A 43 9.22 -5.91 6.68
CA GLN A 43 10.42 -5.14 6.95
C GLN A 43 10.12 -3.65 7.18
N ARG A 44 9.17 -3.06 6.44
CA ARG A 44 8.76 -1.65 6.65
C ARG A 44 8.02 -1.45 7.97
N LEU A 45 7.17 -2.39 8.36
CA LEU A 45 6.43 -2.33 9.63
C LEU A 45 7.35 -2.57 10.83
N ASN A 46 8.33 -3.47 10.70
CA ASN A 46 9.31 -3.79 11.74
C ASN A 46 10.52 -2.85 11.77
N ALA A 47 10.59 -1.85 10.90
CA ALA A 47 11.63 -0.81 10.93
C ALA A 47 11.06 0.50 11.53
N PRO A 48 10.97 0.62 12.87
CA PRO A 48 10.57 1.85 13.54
C PRO A 48 11.65 2.91 13.29
N GLY A 49 11.47 3.74 12.25
CA GLY A 49 12.34 4.89 11.99
C GLY A 49 12.87 5.05 10.56
N ALA A 50 12.39 4.29 9.55
CA ALA A 50 12.75 4.58 8.16
C ALA A 50 12.28 6.00 7.77
N PRO A 51 13.20 6.93 7.39
CA PRO A 51 12.83 8.31 7.04
C PRO A 51 12.26 8.33 5.62
N GLY A 52 10.99 7.93 5.47
CA GLY A 52 10.33 7.86 4.17
C GLY A 52 8.85 8.22 4.17
N SER A 53 8.29 8.59 5.33
CA SER A 53 6.93 9.12 5.45
C SER A 53 6.91 10.27 6.44
N ARG A 54 7.82 11.24 6.30
CA ARG A 54 7.83 12.49 7.08
C ARG A 54 7.41 13.70 6.23
N ASP A 55 6.59 13.46 5.21
CA ASP A 55 6.02 14.52 4.39
C ASP A 55 4.54 14.26 4.08
N GLN A 56 3.78 13.88 5.10
CA GLN A 56 2.36 14.18 5.13
C GLN A 56 2.23 15.26 6.19
N GLY A 57 1.97 16.48 5.74
CA GLY A 57 2.06 17.69 6.54
C GLY A 57 1.34 17.59 7.87
N ASP A 58 1.64 18.54 8.76
CA ASP A 58 1.28 18.67 10.18
C ASP A 58 -0.21 18.52 10.57
N LYS A 59 -1.07 18.07 9.65
CA LYS A 59 -2.51 17.84 9.78
C LYS A 59 -2.96 16.39 9.56
N ALA A 60 -2.11 15.49 9.06
CA ALA A 60 -2.50 14.10 8.87
C ALA A 60 -2.35 13.32 10.20
N PRO A 61 -3.43 12.69 10.73
CA PRO A 61 -3.34 11.92 11.96
C PRO A 61 -2.39 10.74 11.77
N ALA A 62 -1.56 10.47 12.78
CA ALA A 62 -0.47 9.49 12.73
C ALA A 62 -0.94 8.01 12.75
N GLY A 63 -2.16 7.74 12.30
CA GLY A 63 -2.81 6.42 12.30
C GLY A 63 -3.98 6.33 13.29
N PRO A 64 -4.40 5.11 13.66
CA PRO A 64 -5.48 4.89 14.62
C PRO A 64 -5.19 5.53 15.98
N VAL A 65 -6.24 6.01 16.65
CA VAL A 65 -6.14 6.52 18.02
C VAL A 65 -5.97 5.34 18.98
N LYS A 66 -4.93 5.38 19.81
CA LYS A 66 -4.70 4.42 20.90
C LYS A 66 -5.46 4.81 22.16
N SER A 67 -5.35 6.08 22.55
CA SER A 67 -6.03 6.63 23.74
C SER A 67 -6.08 8.16 23.66
N LEU A 68 -6.96 8.77 24.45
CA LEU A 68 -7.10 10.22 24.56
C LEU A 68 -7.16 10.67 26.02
N THR A 69 -6.65 11.87 26.30
CA THR A 69 -6.74 12.52 27.61
C THR A 69 -7.26 13.93 27.42
N PHE A 70 -8.33 14.26 28.12
CA PHE A 70 -8.92 15.59 28.08
C PHE A 70 -8.76 16.27 29.43
N ARG A 71 -8.09 17.42 29.45
CA ARG A 71 -7.87 18.25 30.65
C ARG A 71 -8.77 19.47 30.54
N MET A 72 -9.68 19.60 31.50
CA MET A 72 -10.63 20.73 31.63
C MET A 72 -10.45 21.42 32.97
N GLY A 73 -10.83 22.70 33.03
CA GLY A 73 -10.90 23.47 34.28
C GLY A 73 -9.55 24.01 34.72
N SER A 74 -8.61 24.15 33.79
CA SER A 74 -7.31 24.78 34.04
C SER A 74 -7.13 26.02 33.15
N ALA A 75 -6.03 26.76 33.32
CA ALA A 75 -5.72 27.88 32.44
C ALA A 75 -5.38 27.45 30.99
N ASP A 76 -5.10 26.16 30.76
CA ASP A 76 -4.72 25.56 29.48
C ASP A 76 -5.52 24.27 29.27
N ASP A 77 -6.78 24.41 28.84
CA ASP A 77 -7.64 23.28 28.51
C ASP A 77 -7.14 22.61 27.22
N ARG A 78 -6.94 21.30 27.26
CA ARG A 78 -6.22 20.57 26.19
C ARG A 78 -6.70 19.15 26.00
N LEU A 79 -6.72 18.74 24.74
CA LEU A 79 -6.92 17.37 24.31
C LEU A 79 -5.58 16.80 23.84
N ARG A 80 -5.08 15.79 24.55
CA ARG A 80 -3.91 15.02 24.12
C ARG A 80 -4.36 13.71 23.48
N ILE A 81 -3.90 13.46 22.26
CA ILE A 81 -4.17 12.22 21.51
C ILE A 81 -2.88 11.39 21.50
N TYR A 82 -2.99 10.13 21.88
CA TYR A 82 -1.91 9.15 21.75
C TYR A 82 -2.25 8.24 20.57
N TRP A 83 -1.37 8.22 19.57
CA TRP A 83 -1.55 7.46 18.34
C TRP A 83 -1.00 6.03 18.49
N ALA A 84 -1.44 5.12 17.64
CA ALA A 84 -1.00 3.72 17.66
C ALA A 84 0.50 3.56 17.31
N ASP A 85 1.07 4.50 16.57
CA ASP A 85 2.50 4.54 16.21
C ASP A 85 3.41 5.05 17.35
N GLY A 86 2.83 5.45 18.49
CA GLY A 86 3.54 5.95 19.66
C GLY A 86 3.76 7.47 19.68
N SER A 87 3.38 8.18 18.61
CA SER A 87 3.39 9.64 18.60
C SER A 87 2.23 10.22 19.41
N SER A 88 2.29 11.53 19.69
CA SER A 88 1.21 12.24 20.38
C SER A 88 0.95 13.61 19.78
N SER A 89 -0.33 14.03 19.79
CA SER A 89 -0.76 15.37 19.42
C SER A 89 -1.35 16.09 20.62
N ASP A 90 -1.03 17.37 20.75
CA ASP A 90 -1.53 18.26 21.80
C ASP A 90 -2.36 19.38 21.18
N LEU A 91 -3.67 19.33 21.39
CA LEU A 91 -4.62 20.26 20.80
C LEU A 91 -5.15 21.21 21.87
N PRO A 92 -4.90 22.53 21.77
CA PRO A 92 -5.53 23.51 22.65
C PRO A 92 -7.03 23.50 22.41
N CYS A 93 -7.80 23.63 23.49
CA CYS A 93 -9.26 23.58 23.42
C CYS A 93 -9.88 24.89 23.89
N THR A 94 -10.90 25.34 23.18
CA THR A 94 -11.77 26.44 23.59
C THR A 94 -13.20 25.94 23.78
N LYS A 95 -13.94 26.58 24.69
CA LYS A 95 -15.36 26.28 24.92
C LYS A 95 -16.23 27.32 24.22
N GLU A 96 -16.91 26.91 23.16
CA GLU A 96 -17.81 27.75 22.38
C GLU A 96 -19.23 27.23 22.51
N GLN A 97 -20.13 28.06 23.07
CA GLN A 97 -21.56 27.73 23.19
C GLN A 97 -21.85 26.37 23.85
N GLY A 98 -21.01 25.96 24.82
CA GLY A 98 -21.15 24.69 25.52
C GLY A 98 -20.45 23.49 24.86
N THR A 99 -19.90 23.67 23.66
CA THR A 99 -19.13 22.65 22.91
C THR A 99 -17.64 22.94 23.01
N TRP A 100 -16.82 21.89 23.14
CA TRP A 100 -15.36 22.01 23.09
C TRP A 100 -14.86 21.86 21.66
N ALA A 101 -14.14 22.87 21.18
CA ALA A 101 -13.42 22.83 19.92
C ALA A 101 -11.92 22.73 20.23
N CYS A 102 -11.25 21.71 19.67
CA CYS A 102 -9.81 21.48 19.89
C CYS A 102 -9.10 21.33 18.55
N GLY A 103 -8.03 22.08 18.31
CA GLY A 103 -7.31 22.07 17.03
C GLY A 103 -6.12 22.99 16.94
#